data_AF-A0A7Y2KY44-F1
#
_entry.id   AF-A0A7Y2KY44-F1
#
_cell.length_a   1.000
_cell.length_b   1.000
_cell.length_c   1.000
_cell.angle_alpha   90.00
_cell.angle_beta   90.00
_cell.angle_gamma   90.00
#
_symmetry.space_group_name_H-M   'P 1'
#
loop_
_entity.id
_entity.type
_entity.pdbx_description
1 polymer ?
#
loop_
_entity_poly.entity_id
_entity_poly.type
_entity_poly.pdbx_seq_one_letter_code
_entity_poly.pdbx_strand_id
1 'polypeptide(L)' 'MTNLLLYQRIAQQLAEDIRRGVYQPGERVPSVRKMSSQLNVSHATVLQAYANLEDQ' A
#
# COMPACT_ATOMS: atom_id res chain seq x y z
N MET A 1 2.86 -5.28 -21.00
CA MET A 1 3.22 -6.04 -19.79
C MET A 1 4.15 -5.18 -18.94
N THR A 2 3.60 -4.30 -18.10
CA THR A 2 4.43 -3.41 -17.27
C THR A 2 4.82 -4.18 -16.02
N ASN A 3 6.09 -4.56 -15.92
CA ASN A 3 6.63 -5.15 -14.70
C ASN A 3 6.81 -4.04 -13.66
N LEU A 4 5.80 -3.84 -12.82
CA LEU A 4 5.85 -2.85 -11.75
C LEU A 4 6.82 -3.27 -10.65
N LEU A 5 7.43 -2.30 -10.00
CA LEU A 5 8.17 -2.55 -8.78
C LEU A 5 7.20 -3.00 -7.68
N LEU A 6 7.69 -3.79 -6.72
CA LEU A 6 6.84 -4.39 -5.69
C LEU A 6 6.05 -3.33 -4.90
N TYR A 7 6.70 -2.22 -4.54
CA TYR A 7 6.03 -1.13 -3.81
C TYR A 7 4.92 -0.47 -4.65
N GLN A 8 5.08 -0.37 -5.97
CA GLN A 8 4.07 0.20 -6.86
C GLN A 8 2.84 -0.71 -6.95
N ARG A 9 3.05 -2.03 -6.98
CA ARG A 9 1.93 -3.00 -6.92
C ARG A 9 1.15 -2.88 -5.61
N ILE A 10 1.85 -2.72 -4.49
CA ILE A 10 1.22 -2.56 -3.17
C ILE A 10 0.43 -1.24 -3.12
N ALA A 11 1.02 -0.14 -3.59
CA ALA A 11 0.34 1.17 -3.66
C ALA A 11 -0.92 1.11 -4.53
N GLN A 12 -0.84 0.49 -5.71
CA GLN A 12 -2.00 0.32 -6.59
C GLN A 12 -3.11 -0.53 -5.96
N GLN A 13 -2.75 -1.62 -5.27
CA GLN A 13 -3.74 -2.43 -4.55
C GLN A 13 -4.41 -1.62 -3.45
N LEU A 14 -3.65 -0.85 -2.66
CA LEU A 14 -4.22 0.01 -1.63
C LEU A 14 -5.14 1.08 -2.21
N ALA A 15 -4.75 1.71 -3.33
CA ALA A 15 -5.58 2.69 -4.02
C ALA A 15 -6.91 2.07 -4.46
N GLU A 16 -6.89 0.83 -4.94
CA GLU A 16 -8.10 0.10 -5.33
C GLU A 16 -8.96 -0.27 -4.12
N ASP A 17 -8.35 -0.72 -3.03
CA ASP A 17 -9.03 -1.03 -1.77
C ASP A 17 -9.76 0.22 -1.22
N ILE A 18 -9.11 1.39 -1.27
CA ILE A 18 -9.72 2.68 -0.90
C ILE A 18 -10.91 3.00 -1.83
N ARG A 19 -10.72 2.90 -3.16
CA ARG A 19 -11.81 3.15 -4.14
C ARG A 19 -13.01 2.23 -3.94
N ARG A 20 -12.78 0.99 -3.52
CA ARG A 20 -13.82 -0.01 -3.22
C ARG A 20 -14.43 0.15 -1.82
N GLY A 21 -13.90 1.05 -0.99
CA GLY A 21 -14.38 1.30 0.36
C GLY A 21 -13.96 0.24 1.38
N VAL A 22 -12.89 -0.53 1.10
CA VAL A 22 -12.26 -1.42 2.09
C VAL A 22 -11.68 -0.60 3.24
N TYR A 23 -11.10 0.56 2.92
CA TYR A 23 -10.75 1.60 3.87
C TYR A 23 -11.65 2.79 3.63
N GLN A 24 -12.39 3.22 4.66
CA GLN A 24 -13.28 4.37 4.53
C GLN A 24 -12.52 5.70 4.71
N PRO A 25 -13.02 6.82 4.17
CA PRO A 25 -12.46 8.14 4.45
C PRO A 25 -12.35 8.40 5.95
N GLY A 26 -11.16 8.78 6.41
CA GLY A 26 -10.85 8.99 7.83
C GLY A 26 -10.42 7.73 8.60
N GLU A 27 -10.56 6.54 8.01
CA GLU A 27 -10.00 5.31 8.55
C GLU A 27 -8.50 5.23 8.27
N ARG A 28 -7.75 4.69 9.23
CA ARG A 28 -6.31 4.49 9.09
C ARG A 28 -6.04 3.19 8.35
N VAL A 29 -5.19 3.25 7.32
CA VAL A 29 -4.56 2.06 6.75
C VAL A 29 -3.67 1.34 7.79
N PRO A 30 -3.34 0.05 7.59
CA PRO A 30 -2.46 -0.68 8.51
C PRO A 30 -1.13 0.04 8.75
N SER A 31 -0.54 -0.12 9.94
CA SER A 31 0.81 0.40 10.18
C SER A 31 1.82 -0.29 9.28
N VAL A 32 2.97 0.37 9.03
CA VAL A 32 4.08 -0.20 8.24
C VAL A 32 4.47 -1.59 8.73
N ARG A 33 4.57 -1.77 10.06
CA ARG A 33 4.91 -3.06 10.69
C ARG A 33 3.84 -4.12 10.41
N LYS A 34 2.57 -3.76 10.56
CA LYS A 34 1.45 -4.69 10.32
C LYS A 34 1.40 -5.11 8.85
N MET A 35 1.48 -4.15 7.93
CA MET A 35 1.43 -4.42 6.50
C MET A 35 2.64 -5.23 6.03
N SER A 36 3.84 -4.92 6.52
CA SER A 36 5.05 -5.68 6.21
C SER A 36 4.94 -7.13 6.66
N SER A 37 4.41 -7.37 7.86
CA SER A 37 4.16 -8.73 8.35
C SER A 37 3.07 -9.44 7.55
N GLN A 38 2.00 -8.75 7.16
CA GLN A 38 0.91 -9.34 6.36
C GLN A 38 1.35 -9.73 4.95
N LEU A 39 2.19 -8.92 4.32
CA LEU A 39 2.65 -9.15 2.95
C LEU A 39 4.00 -9.89 2.87
N ASN A 40 4.65 -10.12 4.01
CA ASN A 40 6.00 -10.68 4.11
C ASN A 40 7.04 -9.92 3.25
N VAL A 41 7.04 -8.59 3.38
CA VAL A 41 7.97 -7.69 2.65
C VAL A 41 8.71 -6.79 3.64
N SER A 42 9.80 -6.14 3.20
CA SER A 42 10.55 -5.24 4.08
C SER A 42 9.74 -4.00 4.50
N HIS A 43 10.02 -3.42 5.67
CA HIS A 43 9.45 -2.13 6.08
C HIS A 43 9.70 -1.02 5.05
N ALA A 44 10.89 -1.00 4.43
CA ALA A 44 11.24 -0.02 3.41
C ALA A 44 10.34 -0.11 2.17
N THR A 45 9.98 -1.33 1.76
CA THR A 45 9.03 -1.56 0.66
C THR A 45 7.65 -1.01 0.97
N VAL A 46 7.16 -1.20 2.20
CA VAL A 46 5.85 -0.68 2.62
C VAL A 46 5.88 0.84 2.74
N LEU A 47 6.93 1.42 3.32
CA LEU A 47 7.12 2.88 3.39
C LEU A 47 7.10 3.50 1.99
N GLN A 48 7.81 2.90 1.04
CA GLN A 48 7.81 3.38 -0.35
C GLN A 48 6.43 3.21 -1.01
N ALA A 49 5.68 2.17 -0.67
CA ALA A 49 4.32 1.98 -1.18
C ALA A 49 3.36 3.05 -0.63
N TYR A 50 3.47 3.38 0.66
CA TYR A 50 2.66 4.43 1.28
C TYR A 50 3.00 5.81 0.72
N ALA A 51 4.29 6.14 0.59
CA ALA A 51 4.71 7.37 -0.05
C ALA A 51 4.19 7.46 -1.50
N ASN A 52 4.31 6.37 -2.27
CA ASN A 52 3.81 6.35 -3.65
C ASN A 52 2.28 6.43 -3.75
N LEU A 53 1.54 5.98 -2.74
CA LEU A 53 0.09 6.13 -2.66
C LEU A 53 -0.30 7.57 -2.32
N GLU A 54 0.43 8.22 -1.41
CA GLU A 54 0.20 9.62 -1.03
C GLU A 54 0.47 10.59 -2.19
N ASP A 55 1.38 10.24 -3.10
CA ASP A 55 1.71 11.02 -4.30
C ASP A 55 0.68 10.89 -5.45
N GLN A 56 -0.32 10.00 -5.33
CA GLN A 56 -1.37 9.76 -6.35
C GLN A 56 -2.58 10.68 -6.18
#